data_AF-A0A359GSY4-F1
#
_entry.id   AF-A0A359GSY4-F1
#
_cell.length_a   1.000
_cell.length_b   1.000
_cell.length_c   1.000
_cell.angle_alpha   90.00
_cell.angle_beta   90.00
_cell.angle_gamma   90.00
#
_symmetry.space_group_name_H-M   'P 1'
#
loop_
_entity.id
_entity.type
_entity.pdbx_description
1 polymer ?
#
loop_
_entity_poly.entity_id
_entity_poly.type
_entity_poly.pdbx_seq_one_letter_code
_entity_poly.pdbx_strand_id
1 'polypeptide(L)' 'EVNLCVNHTGEDDIEVISKWDSKESYDTYLQWREDTGVLAELPERLAKEPVFRFLEVAEIY' A
#
# COMPACT_ATOMS: atom_id res chain seq x y z
N GLU A 1 -7.91 -3.50 9.51
CA GLU A 1 -6.82 -4.50 9.66
C GLU A 1 -5.77 -4.25 8.58
N VAL A 2 -4.47 -4.34 8.90
CA VAL A 2 -3.38 -4.21 7.93
C VAL A 2 -2.70 -5.58 7.82
N ASN A 3 -2.72 -6.15 6.62
CA ASN A 3 -2.05 -7.41 6.32
C ASN A 3 -0.82 -7.10 5.48
N LEU A 4 0.34 -7.57 5.94
CA LEU A 4 1.59 -7.49 5.21
C LEU A 4 1.88 -8.89 4.65
N CYS A 5 1.90 -9.01 3.33
CA CYS A 5 2.30 -10.24 2.65
C CYS A 5 3.68 -10.01 2.04
N VAL A 6 4.62 -10.90 2.32
CA VAL A 6 5.93 -10.90 1.65
C VAL A 6 5.88 -12.03 0.63
N ASN A 7 6.03 -11.70 -0.64
CA ASN A 7 5.99 -12.71 -1.70
C ASN A 7 7.27 -13.54 -1.64
N HIS A 8 7.14 -14.85 -1.39
CA HIS A 8 8.29 -15.71 -1.14
C HIS A 8 8.88 -16.33 -2.43
N THR A 9 8.52 -15.79 -3.60
CA THR A 9 8.85 -16.39 -4.91
C THR A 9 10.21 -15.96 -5.49
N GLY A 10 10.99 -15.15 -4.75
CA GLY A 10 12.43 -14.95 -5.03
C GLY A 10 12.91 -13.52 -5.24
N GLU A 11 12.01 -12.54 -5.32
CA GLU A 11 12.32 -11.10 -5.22
C GLU A 11 11.81 -10.61 -3.86
N ASP A 12 12.52 -9.67 -3.22
CA ASP A 12 12.13 -8.98 -1.98
C ASP A 12 10.89 -8.09 -2.23
N ASP A 13 9.77 -8.72 -2.59
CA ASP A 13 8.51 -8.09 -2.94
C ASP A 13 7.60 -8.07 -1.71
N ILE A 14 7.28 -6.86 -1.25
CA ILE A 14 6.44 -6.62 -0.08
C ILE A 14 5.10 -6.06 -0.58
N GLU A 15 4.04 -6.85 -0.39
CA GLU A 15 2.68 -6.45 -0.70
C GLU A 15 1.95 -6.05 0.58
N VAL A 16 1.59 -4.75 0.69
CA VAL A 16 0.86 -4.22 1.83
C VAL A 16 -0.62 -4.11 1.48
N ILE A 17 -1.46 -4.96 2.10
CA ILE A 17 -2.90 -4.97 1.88
C ILE A 17 -3.58 -4.41 3.12
N SER A 18 -4.21 -3.25 2.98
CA SER A 18 -4.94 -2.59 4.06
C SER A 18 -6.42 -2.58 3.73
N LYS A 19 -7.24 -3.12 4.64
CA LYS A 19 -8.71 -3.00 4.55
C LYS A 19 -9.12 -1.65 5.13
N TRP A 20 -9.83 -0.88 4.32
CA TRP A 20 -10.38 0.42 4.68
C TRP A 20 -11.91 0.37 4.62
N ASP A 21 -12.55 1.06 5.54
CA ASP A 21 -14.02 1.14 5.62
C ASP A 21 -14.61 1.96 4.48
N SER A 22 -13.85 2.94 3.99
CA SER A 22 -14.26 3.85 2.91
C SER A 22 -13.05 4.32 2.10
N LYS A 23 -13.30 4.65 0.82
CA LYS A 23 -12.29 5.20 -0.08
C LYS A 23 -11.66 6.50 0.44
N GLU A 24 -12.44 7.33 1.13
CA GLU A 24 -11.95 8.57 1.76
C GLU A 24 -10.89 8.30 2.84
N SER A 25 -11.03 7.21 3.60
CA SER A 25 -10.03 6.83 4.60
C SER A 25 -8.72 6.38 3.96
N TYR A 26 -8.80 5.69 2.82
CA TYR A 26 -7.62 5.32 2.03
C TYR A 26 -6.93 6.55 1.43
N ASP A 27 -7.70 7.49 0.87
CA ASP A 27 -7.17 8.72 0.29
C ASP A 27 -6.48 9.59 1.36
N THR A 28 -7.12 9.75 2.53
CA THR A 28 -6.54 10.45 3.68
C THR A 28 -5.23 9.79 4.13
N TYR A 29 -5.18 8.46 4.18
CA TYR A 29 -3.95 7.73 4.53
C TYR A 29 -2.84 7.93 3.49
N LEU A 30 -3.19 7.90 2.20
CA LEU A 30 -2.23 8.11 1.12
C LEU A 30 -1.69 9.54 1.14
N GLN A 31 -2.56 10.54 1.32
CA GLN A 31 -2.15 11.94 1.49
C GLN A 31 -1.27 12.13 2.72
N TRP A 32 -1.61 11.52 3.85
CA TRP A 32 -0.78 11.58 5.06
C TRP A 32 0.62 10.99 4.82
N ARG A 33 0.73 9.90 4.05
CA ARG A 33 2.02 9.28 3.66
C ARG A 33 2.82 10.12 2.68
N GLU A 34 2.14 10.88 1.82
CA GLU A 34 2.76 11.85 0.93
C GLU A 34 3.30 13.06 1.72
N ASP A 35 2.48 13.62 2.61
CA ASP A 35 2.80 14.80 3.42
C ASP A 35 3.92 14.54 4.43
N THR A 36 3.97 13.33 5.01
CA THR A 36 5.10 12.92 5.87
C THR A 36 6.40 12.69 5.11
N GLY A 37 6.40 12.76 3.77
CA GLY A 37 7.59 12.57 2.93
C GLY A 37 8.02 11.12 2.80
N VAL A 38 7.32 10.19 3.46
CA VAL A 38 7.66 8.76 3.41
C VAL A 38 7.56 8.23 1.98
N LEU A 39 6.57 8.67 1.19
CA LEU A 39 6.49 8.30 -0.23
C LEU A 39 7.68 8.80 -1.06
N ALA A 40 8.27 9.95 -0.69
CA ALA A 40 9.41 10.52 -1.38
C ALA A 40 10.73 9.82 -1.02
N GLU A 41 10.84 9.26 0.19
CA GLU A 41 12.02 8.50 0.64
C GLU A 41 11.99 7.01 0.22
N LEU A 42 10.80 6.47 -0.04
CA LEU A 42 10.62 5.09 -0.51
C LEU A 42 11.42 4.72 -1.77
N PRO A 43 11.50 5.53 -2.84
CA PRO A 43 12.31 5.20 -4.02
C PRO A 43 13.83 5.15 -3.74
N GLU A 44 14.33 5.81 -2.68
CA GLU A 44 15.75 5.71 -2.29
C GLU A 44 16.04 4.42 -1.49
N ARG A 45 14.99 3.84 -0.89
CA ARG A 45 15.10 2.64 -0.03
C ARG A 45 14.63 1.36 -0.71
N LEU A 46 13.79 1.46 -1.72
CA LEU A 46 13.25 0.35 -2.49
C LEU A 46 13.93 0.27 -3.85
N ALA A 47 14.18 -0.95 -4.33
CA ALA A 47 14.77 -1.17 -5.65
C ALA A 47 13.85 -0.72 -6.81
N LYS A 48 12.56 -0.52 -6.54
CA LYS A 48 11.53 -0.06 -7.48
C LYS A 48 10.53 0.85 -6.78
N GLU A 49 9.91 1.72 -7.56
CA GLU A 49 8.81 2.56 -7.09
C GLU A 49 7.65 1.67 -6.60
N PRO A 50 7.14 1.90 -5.37
CA PRO A 50 6.01 1.16 -4.85
C PRO A 50 4.72 1.49 -5.63
N VAL A 51 3.96 0.45 -5.97
CA VAL A 51 2.69 0.60 -6.71
C VAL A 51 1.53 0.62 -5.72
N PHE A 52 0.86 1.77 -5.59
CA PHE A 52 -0.36 1.89 -4.79
C PHE A 52 -1.59 1.61 -5.64
N ARG A 53 -2.33 0.55 -5.32
CA ARG A 53 -3.60 0.22 -5.99
C ARG A 53 -4.70 0.08 -4.96
N PHE A 54 -5.75 0.88 -5.11
CA PHE A 54 -6.99 0.66 -4.39
C PHE A 54 -7.79 -0.46 -5.07
N LEU A 55 -8.16 -1.47 -4.30
CA LEU A 55 -9.00 -2.58 -4.76
C LEU A 55 -10.34 -2.51 -4.04
N GLU A 56 -11.42 -2.29 -4.79
CA GLU A 56 -12.77 -2.39 -4.25
C GLU A 56 -13.10 -3.85 -4.01
N VAL A 57 -13.25 -4.22 -2.74
CA VAL A 57 -13.72 -5.56 -2.37
C VAL A 57 -15.22 -5.58 -2.59
N ALA A 58 -15.66 -6.02 -3.76
CA ALA A 58 -17.03 -6.45 -3.95
C ALA A 58 -17.21 -7.72 -3.09
N GLU A 59 -18.09 -7.69 -2.11
CA GLU A 59 -18.54 -8.92 -1.42
C GLU A 59 -19.18 -9.84 -2.47
N ILE A 60 -18.43 -10.83 -2.93
CA ILE A 60 -18.98 -11.88 -3.78
C ILE A 60 -19.63 -12.91 -2.84
N TYR A 61 -20.96 -12.94 -2.89
CA TYR A 61 -21.84 -13.88 -2.18
C TYR A 61 -21.69 -15.31 -2.69
#